data_AF-A0A370TU14-F1
#
_entry.id   AF-A0A370TU14-F1
#
_cell.length_a   1.000
_cell.length_b   1.000
_cell.length_c   1.000
_cell.angle_alpha   90.00
_cell.angle_beta   90.00
_cell.angle_gamma   90.00
#
_symmetry.space_group_name_H-M   'P 1'
#
loop_
_entity.id
_entity.type
_entity.pdbx_description
1 polymer ?
#
loop_
_entity_poly.entity_id
_entity_poly.type
_entity_poly.pdbx_seq_one_letter_code
_entity_poly.pdbx_strand_id
1 'polypeptide(L)'
;MSLHHLGIAHFPVLHRQFSSPITSPRSIQPSPREEDLTEDNKDVLIERLHDVVLRLSKDNSLENTTIAAIHHKVDEVEILMREGSRRKSPSLRSGSFGSAREDDTFWGPRTPTQSLRMRLPEMVKTSPQSIRDVEMTTKAIQIARDAEQLTSQLSKAIAELQIRREESDHIHDLLVARAEKAAERILLLEYRIAEMEDDFDANQSELKFLRIQLQSIEAQCSQYIPRDADQELTESIMNWKVDWEDIDRRSKARRKKCNVSAAHKDDTESVIGVASTSLLPILRAVSDR
;
A
#
# COMPACT_ATOMS: atom_id res chain seq x y z
N MET A 1 -38.67 -48.18 -40.25
CA MET A 1 -38.73 -46.70 -40.41
C MET A 1 -37.44 -46.13 -39.85
N SER A 2 -36.67 -45.46 -40.71
CA SER A 2 -35.29 -45.06 -40.45
C SER A 2 -35.21 -43.88 -39.47
N LEU A 3 -34.34 -43.98 -38.46
CA LEU A 3 -34.01 -42.89 -37.55
C LEU A 3 -32.66 -42.28 -37.97
N HIS A 4 -32.71 -41.19 -38.72
CA HIS A 4 -31.56 -40.34 -38.96
C HIS A 4 -31.83 -38.94 -38.39
N HIS A 5 -30.75 -38.33 -37.90
CA HIS A 5 -30.56 -36.91 -37.55
C HIS A 5 -30.70 -36.52 -36.06
N LEU A 6 -29.81 -37.04 -35.22
CA LEU A 6 -29.23 -36.23 -34.14
C LEU A 6 -28.04 -35.47 -34.71
N GLY A 7 -28.24 -34.18 -34.96
CA GLY A 7 -27.19 -33.25 -35.40
C GLY A 7 -26.21 -32.99 -34.26
N ILE A 8 -25.16 -33.80 -34.17
CA ILE A 8 -23.97 -33.48 -33.38
C ILE A 8 -23.14 -32.50 -34.21
N ALA A 9 -23.17 -31.23 -33.84
CA ALA A 9 -22.30 -30.22 -34.43
C ALA A 9 -20.83 -30.56 -34.11
N HIS A 10 -20.07 -30.77 -35.18
CA HIS A 10 -18.63 -31.04 -35.17
C HIS A 10 -17.89 -29.74 -34.83
N PHE A 11 -17.33 -29.62 -33.62
CA PHE A 11 -16.43 -28.50 -33.30
C PHE A 11 -15.02 -28.82 -33.79
N PRO A 12 -14.38 -27.98 -34.62
CA PRO A 12 -12.98 -28.19 -35.00
C PRO A 12 -12.07 -27.81 -33.82
N VAL A 13 -11.25 -28.77 -33.40
CA VAL A 13 -10.14 -28.54 -32.45
C VAL A 13 -9.05 -27.74 -33.18
N LEU A 14 -8.95 -26.44 -32.87
CA LEU A 14 -7.80 -25.63 -33.28
C LEU A 14 -6.61 -25.94 -32.38
N HIS A 15 -5.69 -26.76 -32.88
CA HIS A 15 -4.34 -26.92 -32.33
C HIS A 15 -3.57 -25.60 -32.47
N ARG A 16 -3.70 -24.70 -31.49
CA ARG A 16 -2.85 -23.52 -31.40
C ARG A 16 -1.51 -23.91 -30.81
N GLN A 17 -0.56 -24.22 -31.70
CA GLN A 17 0.85 -24.38 -31.36
C GLN A 17 1.39 -23.05 -30.84
N PHE A 18 1.61 -22.97 -29.53
CA PHE A 18 2.44 -21.94 -28.92
C PHE A 18 3.83 -22.50 -28.69
N SER A 19 4.73 -22.19 -29.61
CA SER A 19 6.17 -22.26 -29.34
C SER A 19 6.55 -20.98 -28.58
N SER A 20 7.20 -21.12 -27.43
CA SER A 20 7.92 -20.02 -26.78
C SER A 20 9.29 -20.50 -26.32
N PRO A 21 10.31 -19.62 -26.33
CA PRO A 21 11.70 -20.01 -26.18
C PRO A 21 12.06 -20.23 -24.72
N ILE A 22 12.82 -21.29 -24.46
CA ILE A 22 13.50 -21.54 -23.19
C ILE A 22 14.72 -20.61 -23.11
N THR A 23 14.69 -19.68 -22.15
CA THR A 23 15.90 -18.98 -21.69
C THR A 23 16.05 -19.29 -20.21
N SER A 24 17.05 -20.12 -19.89
CA SER A 24 17.40 -20.49 -18.51
C SER A 24 17.80 -19.27 -17.68
N PRO A 25 17.36 -19.15 -16.41
CA PRO A 25 17.91 -18.16 -15.51
C PRO A 25 19.21 -18.70 -14.91
N ARG A 26 20.27 -17.95 -15.17
CA ARG A 26 21.57 -18.02 -14.52
C ARG A 26 21.39 -17.71 -13.03
N SER A 27 21.83 -18.64 -12.19
CA SER A 27 21.96 -18.50 -10.74
C SER A 27 22.77 -17.25 -10.38
N ILE A 28 22.15 -16.34 -9.63
CA ILE A 28 22.82 -15.31 -8.84
C ILE A 28 22.28 -15.48 -7.42
N GLN A 29 23.13 -15.97 -6.54
CA GLN A 29 22.92 -15.96 -5.09
C GLN A 29 22.95 -14.53 -4.56
N PRO A 30 21.99 -14.12 -3.70
CA PRO A 30 22.21 -13.08 -2.73
C PRO A 30 22.56 -13.69 -1.36
N SER A 31 23.58 -13.10 -0.75
CA SER A 31 24.06 -13.32 0.61
C SER A 31 22.94 -13.13 1.66
N PRO A 32 22.85 -13.95 2.71
CA PRO A 32 21.82 -13.80 3.73
C PRO A 32 22.36 -13.09 4.99
N ARG A 33 21.43 -12.49 5.74
CA ARG A 33 21.44 -12.18 7.19
C ARG A 33 21.96 -10.81 7.62
N GLU A 34 21.04 -9.86 7.78
CA GLU A 34 21.01 -8.93 8.94
C GLU A 34 19.57 -8.52 9.33
N GLU A 35 18.60 -8.51 8.40
CA GLU A 35 17.22 -8.03 8.68
C GLU A 35 16.38 -9.00 9.53
N ASP A 36 16.49 -10.31 9.31
CA ASP A 36 15.71 -11.37 9.98
C ASP A 36 15.84 -11.33 11.52
N LEU A 37 17.04 -11.02 12.03
CA LEU A 37 17.29 -10.96 13.47
C LEU A 37 16.65 -9.74 14.14
N THR A 38 16.37 -8.66 13.40
CA THR A 38 15.79 -7.44 13.96
C THR A 38 14.27 -7.50 14.07
N GLU A 39 13.63 -8.30 13.23
CA GLU A 39 12.18 -8.48 13.19
C GLU A 39 11.71 -9.39 14.33
N ASP A 40 12.39 -10.52 14.56
CA ASP A 40 12.16 -11.40 15.71
C ASP A 40 12.28 -10.65 17.05
N ASN A 41 13.24 -9.75 17.18
CA ASN A 41 13.44 -8.95 18.39
C ASN A 41 12.29 -7.94 18.63
N LYS A 42 11.65 -7.46 17.55
CA LYS A 42 10.52 -6.54 17.62
C LYS A 42 9.24 -7.29 18.00
N ASP A 43 9.03 -8.48 17.45
CA ASP A 43 7.82 -9.28 17.74
C ASP A 43 7.83 -9.79 19.18
N VAL A 44 8.98 -10.23 19.69
CA VAL A 44 9.17 -10.58 21.12
C VAL A 44 8.90 -9.37 22.03
N LEU A 45 9.29 -8.16 21.61
CA LEU A 45 8.99 -6.93 22.37
C LEU A 45 7.49 -6.63 22.39
N ILE A 46 6.79 -6.80 21.26
CA ILE A 46 5.35 -6.59 21.16
C ILE A 46 4.58 -7.59 22.03
N GLU A 47 4.95 -8.87 21.99
CA GLU A 47 4.37 -9.92 22.83
C GLU A 47 4.55 -9.60 24.32
N ARG A 48 5.76 -9.20 24.71
CA ARG A 48 6.04 -8.83 26.10
C ARG A 48 5.30 -7.58 26.56
N LEU A 49 5.13 -6.57 25.70
CA LEU A 49 4.34 -5.38 26.00
C LEU A 49 2.86 -5.73 26.17
N HIS A 50 2.35 -6.61 25.31
CA HIS A 50 0.98 -7.10 25.42
C HIS A 50 0.75 -7.85 26.74
N ASP A 51 1.69 -8.69 27.17
CA ASP A 51 1.65 -9.34 28.49
C ASP A 51 1.67 -8.36 29.65
N VAL A 52 2.44 -7.27 29.55
CA VAL A 52 2.44 -6.20 30.56
C VAL A 52 1.07 -5.51 30.64
N VAL A 53 0.44 -5.22 29.50
CA VAL A 53 -0.92 -4.64 29.45
C VAL A 53 -1.95 -5.59 30.06
N LEU A 54 -1.88 -6.90 29.75
CA LEU A 54 -2.76 -7.91 30.32
C LEU A 54 -2.58 -8.06 31.84
N ARG A 55 -1.36 -7.90 32.35
CA ARG A 55 -1.09 -7.93 33.80
C ARG A 55 -1.59 -6.68 34.50
N LEU A 56 -1.40 -5.50 33.89
CA LEU A 56 -1.94 -4.24 34.41
C LEU A 56 -3.47 -4.22 34.46
N SER A 57 -4.14 -4.85 33.50
CA SER A 57 -5.61 -4.93 33.47
C SER A 57 -6.19 -5.96 34.44
N LYS A 58 -5.40 -6.99 34.80
CA LYS A 58 -5.80 -8.04 35.74
C LYS A 58 -5.58 -7.64 37.20
N ASP A 59 -4.51 -6.90 37.48
CA ASP A 59 -4.15 -6.47 38.84
C ASP A 59 -4.63 -5.04 39.12
N ASN A 60 -5.93 -4.86 39.39
CA ASN A 60 -6.55 -3.57 39.77
C ASN A 60 -6.09 -3.00 41.13
N SER A 61 -5.09 -3.61 41.77
CA SER A 61 -4.53 -3.23 43.09
C SER A 61 -3.05 -2.87 43.02
N LEU A 62 -2.55 -2.41 41.87
CA LEU A 62 -1.19 -1.90 41.76
C LEU A 62 -1.12 -0.51 42.41
N GLU A 63 -0.17 -0.33 43.33
CA GLU A 63 0.04 0.93 44.02
C GLU A 63 0.35 2.04 42.99
N ASN A 64 -0.27 3.21 43.15
CA ASN A 64 -0.08 4.35 42.24
C ASN A 64 1.41 4.74 42.06
N THR A 65 2.26 4.41 43.03
CA THR A 65 3.73 4.54 42.98
C THR A 65 4.36 3.65 41.91
N THR A 66 3.89 2.41 41.78
CA THR A 66 4.36 1.45 40.76
C THR A 66 3.88 1.84 39.37
N ILE A 67 2.65 2.36 39.26
CA ILE A 67 2.09 2.88 38.00
C ILE A 67 2.89 4.11 37.55
N ALA A 68 3.20 5.04 38.45
CA ALA A 68 4.06 6.19 38.15
C ALA A 68 5.48 5.77 37.72
N ALA A 69 6.05 4.73 38.33
CA ALA A 69 7.34 4.19 37.93
C ALA A 69 7.31 3.55 36.53
N ILE A 70 6.20 2.88 36.17
CA ILE A 70 6.00 2.33 34.82
C ILE A 70 5.88 3.45 33.80
N HIS A 71 5.10 4.50 34.07
CA HIS A 71 5.02 5.68 33.20
C HIS A 71 6.41 6.31 32.99
N HIS A 72 7.19 6.51 34.05
CA HIS A 72 8.55 7.05 33.94
C HIS A 72 9.47 6.18 33.06
N LYS A 73 9.35 4.85 33.14
CA LYS A 73 10.12 3.93 32.30
C LYS A 73 9.66 3.92 30.85
N VAL A 74 8.36 4.10 30.60
CA VAL A 74 7.82 4.26 29.24
C VAL A 74 8.28 5.59 28.63
N ASP A 75 8.31 6.68 29.41
CA ASP A 75 8.84 7.96 28.97
C ASP A 75 10.33 7.86 28.61
N GLU A 76 11.12 7.10 29.39
CA GLU A 76 12.54 6.83 29.10
C GLU A 76 12.71 6.07 27.77
N VAL A 77 11.87 5.06 27.51
CA VAL A 77 11.85 4.32 26.24
C VAL A 77 11.43 5.24 25.08
N GLU A 78 10.45 6.12 25.27
CA GLU A 78 10.02 7.07 24.25
C GLU A 78 11.13 8.08 23.91
N ILE A 79 11.85 8.58 24.91
CA ILE A 79 13.00 9.47 24.73
C ILE A 79 14.11 8.75 23.93
N LEU A 80 14.41 7.49 24.27
CA LEU A 80 15.41 6.70 23.54
C LEU A 80 14.99 6.44 22.09
N MET A 81 13.71 6.17 21.83
CA MET A 81 13.18 6.02 20.47
C MET A 81 13.26 7.32 19.66
N ARG A 82 12.98 8.47 20.29
CA ARG A 82 13.14 9.80 19.66
C ARG A 82 14.61 10.11 19.37
N GLU A 83 15.52 9.75 20.26
CA GLU A 83 16.96 9.98 20.08
C GLU A 83 17.57 9.07 19.01
N GLY A 84 17.12 7.81 18.90
CA GLY A 84 17.51 6.89 17.83
C GLY A 84 17.00 7.33 16.44
N SER A 85 15.83 7.96 16.38
CA SER A 85 15.23 8.49 15.13
C SER A 85 15.88 9.80 14.66
N ARG A 86 16.41 10.62 15.58
CA ARG A 86 17.08 11.90 15.25
C ARG A 86 18.45 11.78 14.58
N ARG A 87 19.07 10.59 14.53
CA ARG A 87 20.34 10.35 13.81
C ARG A 87 20.17 10.07 12.31
N LYS A 88 18.94 9.93 11.81
CA LYS A 88 18.63 9.85 10.38
C LYS A 88 17.68 11.00 10.01
N SER A 89 18.28 12.11 9.59
CA SER A 89 17.69 13.32 8.97
C SER A 89 16.79 14.25 9.83
N PRO A 90 17.06 15.57 9.85
CA PRO A 90 16.16 16.57 10.40
C PRO A 90 15.13 16.96 9.32
N SER A 91 13.86 16.63 9.54
CA SER A 91 12.74 17.18 8.78
C SER A 91 11.70 17.77 9.73
N LEU A 92 11.47 19.07 9.56
CA LEU A 92 10.51 19.90 10.27
C LEU A 92 9.14 19.82 9.57
N ARG A 93 8.07 19.63 10.36
CA ARG A 93 6.69 20.21 10.26
C ARG A 93 5.76 19.45 11.24
N SER A 94 5.28 20.06 12.34
CA SER A 94 4.05 20.89 12.51
C SER A 94 2.76 20.11 12.19
N GLY A 95 1.72 19.94 13.03
CA GLY A 95 1.35 20.46 14.37
C GLY A 95 -0.07 19.96 14.79
N SER A 96 -0.66 20.58 15.84
CA SER A 96 -2.08 20.56 16.35
C SER A 96 -2.50 19.49 17.40
N PHE A 97 -3.25 19.75 18.49
CA PHE A 97 -4.01 20.90 19.06
C PHE A 97 -4.37 20.68 20.56
N GLY A 98 -4.55 21.76 21.33
CA GLY A 98 -5.30 21.86 22.62
C GLY A 98 -4.41 22.03 23.87
N SER A 99 -4.56 23.00 24.79
CA SER A 99 -5.65 23.92 25.13
C SER A 99 -5.11 25.07 26.01
N ALA A 100 -5.71 26.25 25.85
CA ALA A 100 -5.96 27.27 26.87
C ALA A 100 -4.80 28.08 27.51
N ARG A 101 -4.84 29.38 27.14
CA ARG A 101 -4.55 30.62 27.90
C ARG A 101 -3.22 31.33 27.68
N GLU A 102 -3.41 32.52 27.11
CA GLU A 102 -2.79 33.84 27.37
C GLU A 102 -1.26 33.98 27.25
N ASP A 103 -0.88 34.99 26.46
CA ASP A 103 0.45 35.51 26.14
C ASP A 103 1.40 34.59 25.36
N ASP A 104 1.44 34.79 24.04
CA ASP A 104 2.58 35.51 23.46
C ASP A 104 2.32 35.92 22.00
N THR A 105 2.17 37.23 21.83
CA THR A 105 1.99 37.91 20.55
C THR A 105 3.36 38.03 19.86
N PHE A 106 3.78 37.01 19.10
CA PHE A 106 5.13 36.96 18.52
C PHE A 106 5.26 37.25 16.99
N TRP A 107 4.17 37.30 16.20
CA TRP A 107 4.28 37.54 14.73
C TRP A 107 3.22 38.49 14.14
N GLY A 108 3.13 39.72 14.65
CA GLY A 108 2.45 40.82 13.97
C GLY A 108 3.33 42.08 13.99
N PRO A 109 3.35 42.91 12.93
CA PRO A 109 4.18 44.10 12.91
C PRO A 109 3.56 45.14 13.82
N ARG A 110 4.12 45.32 15.02
CA ARG A 110 3.86 46.49 15.86
C ARG A 110 5.09 47.37 15.81
N THR A 111 5.01 48.44 15.05
CA THR A 111 5.82 49.63 15.22
C THR A 111 5.31 50.41 16.44
N PRO A 112 6.11 50.63 17.49
CA PRO A 112 5.91 51.73 18.41
C PRO A 112 6.86 52.86 17.98
N THR A 113 6.27 53.92 17.46
CA THR A 113 6.89 55.24 17.34
C THR A 113 7.30 55.74 18.73
N GLN A 114 8.54 55.50 19.16
CA GLN A 114 9.18 56.31 20.18
C GLN A 114 10.17 57.27 19.52
N SER A 115 9.86 58.56 19.65
CA SER A 115 10.73 59.66 19.27
C SER A 115 11.98 59.68 20.17
N LEU A 116 12.99 58.90 19.82
CA LEU A 116 14.33 59.13 20.33
C LEU A 116 14.87 60.37 19.60
N ARG A 117 14.83 61.53 20.28
CA ARG A 117 15.70 62.66 19.94
C ARG A 117 17.14 62.21 20.18
N MET A 118 17.73 61.61 19.14
CA MET A 118 19.16 61.39 19.06
C MET A 118 19.83 62.76 19.05
N ARG A 119 20.47 63.14 20.16
CA ARG A 119 21.42 64.25 20.17
C ARG A 119 22.61 63.80 19.32
N LEU A 120 22.77 64.49 18.20
CA LEU A 120 23.91 64.36 17.30
C LEU A 120 25.21 64.71 18.08
N PRO A 121 26.27 63.89 18.03
CA PRO A 121 27.57 64.29 18.53
C PRO A 121 28.07 65.49 17.72
N GLU A 122 28.39 66.56 18.42
CA GLU A 122 28.98 67.78 17.89
C GLU A 122 30.31 67.44 17.22
N MET A 123 30.38 67.67 15.90
CA MET A 123 31.55 67.37 15.10
C MET A 123 32.68 68.35 15.43
N VAL A 124 33.61 67.90 16.27
CA VAL A 124 34.92 68.53 16.40
C VAL A 124 35.65 68.40 15.06
N LYS A 125 35.77 69.53 14.37
CA LYS A 125 36.55 69.69 13.15
C LYS A 125 38.03 69.56 13.48
N THR A 126 38.57 68.35 13.36
CA THR A 126 40.00 68.12 13.21
C THR A 126 40.24 67.09 12.11
N SER A 127 40.70 67.62 10.97
CA SER A 127 41.38 66.93 9.86
C SER A 127 42.42 65.91 10.37
N PRO A 128 42.67 64.75 9.72
CA PRO A 128 42.42 64.39 8.31
C PRO A 128 41.53 63.14 8.17
N GLN A 129 40.27 63.31 7.78
CA GLN A 129 39.26 62.23 7.68
C GLN A 129 38.99 61.73 6.24
N SER A 130 39.93 61.86 5.31
CA SER A 130 39.71 61.46 3.91
C SER A 130 39.83 59.95 3.65
N ILE A 131 40.41 59.16 4.56
CA ILE A 131 40.74 57.74 4.30
C ILE A 131 39.67 56.79 4.87
N ARG A 132 39.06 57.11 6.02
CA ARG A 132 38.07 56.24 6.69
C ARG A 132 36.71 56.20 5.99
N ASP A 133 36.25 57.32 5.41
CA ASP A 133 35.00 57.36 4.65
C ASP A 133 35.10 56.60 3.32
N VAL A 134 36.28 56.54 2.71
CA VAL A 134 36.54 55.77 1.49
C VAL A 134 36.54 54.27 1.81
N GLU A 135 37.08 53.84 2.94
CA GLU A 135 37.01 52.44 3.40
C GLU A 135 35.58 52.01 3.78
N MET A 136 34.77 52.89 4.36
CA MET A 136 33.37 52.60 4.69
C MET A 136 32.50 52.50 3.44
N THR A 137 32.68 53.40 2.48
CA THR A 137 31.94 53.39 1.20
C THR A 137 32.29 52.18 0.35
N THR A 138 33.56 51.80 0.28
CA THR A 138 33.99 50.57 -0.44
C THR A 138 33.40 49.30 0.17
N LYS A 139 33.38 49.18 1.51
CA LYS A 139 32.71 48.07 2.20
C LYS A 139 31.20 48.06 1.96
N ALA A 140 30.54 49.22 1.99
CA ALA A 140 29.12 49.32 1.70
C ALA A 140 28.78 48.89 0.26
N ILE A 141 29.61 49.28 -0.71
CA ILE A 141 29.46 48.85 -2.12
C ILE A 141 29.65 47.34 -2.24
N GLN A 142 30.62 46.77 -1.53
CA GLN A 142 30.83 45.32 -1.54
C GLN A 142 29.64 44.57 -0.91
N ILE A 143 29.13 45.03 0.24
CA ILE A 143 27.95 44.47 0.89
C ILE A 143 26.72 44.56 -0.04
N ALA A 144 26.54 45.69 -0.73
CA ALA A 144 25.46 45.85 -1.69
C ALA A 144 25.59 44.85 -2.85
N ARG A 145 26.79 44.69 -3.41
CA ARG A 145 27.06 43.70 -4.46
C ARG A 145 26.80 42.27 -3.99
N ASP A 146 27.27 41.92 -2.80
CA ASP A 146 27.09 40.58 -2.24
C ASP A 146 25.60 40.30 -1.96
N ALA A 147 24.85 41.31 -1.51
CA ALA A 147 23.41 41.24 -1.33
C ALA A 147 22.66 41.10 -2.67
N GLU A 148 23.06 41.82 -3.72
CA GLU A 148 22.53 41.67 -5.07
C GLU A 148 22.81 40.28 -5.65
N GLN A 149 24.02 39.75 -5.45
CA GLN A 149 24.37 38.40 -5.86
C GLN A 149 23.52 37.35 -5.12
N LEU A 150 23.35 37.51 -3.81
CA LEU A 150 22.50 36.62 -3.01
C LEU A 150 21.04 36.67 -3.45
N THR A 151 20.49 37.86 -3.71
CA THR A 151 19.11 37.99 -4.19
C THR A 151 18.92 37.36 -5.57
N SER A 152 19.91 37.46 -6.45
CA SER A 152 19.93 36.74 -7.75
C SER A 152 19.98 35.22 -7.58
N GLN A 153 20.76 34.70 -6.63
CA GLN A 153 20.81 33.26 -6.35
C GLN A 153 19.50 32.75 -5.74
N LEU A 154 18.92 33.50 -4.80
CA LEU A 154 17.64 33.15 -4.19
C LEU A 154 16.50 33.21 -5.21
N SER A 155 16.47 34.21 -6.08
CA SER A 155 15.44 34.28 -7.12
C SER A 155 15.52 33.11 -8.10
N LYS A 156 16.75 32.69 -8.46
CA LYS A 156 16.97 31.48 -9.26
C LYS A 156 16.50 30.22 -8.53
N ALA A 157 16.87 30.07 -7.25
CA ALA A 157 16.45 28.92 -6.46
C ALA A 157 14.92 28.84 -6.30
N ILE A 158 14.25 29.98 -6.10
CA ILE A 158 12.79 30.05 -6.04
C ILE A 158 12.17 29.62 -7.36
N ALA A 159 12.69 30.09 -8.50
CA ALA A 159 12.21 29.69 -9.82
C ALA A 159 12.36 28.17 -10.06
N GLU A 160 13.51 27.59 -9.69
CA GLU A 160 13.74 26.14 -9.80
C GLU A 160 12.81 25.32 -8.90
N LEU A 161 12.60 25.77 -7.65
CA LEU A 161 11.67 25.11 -6.73
C LEU A 161 10.22 25.21 -7.22
N GLN A 162 9.84 26.32 -7.83
CA GLN A 162 8.52 26.48 -8.41
C GLN A 162 8.29 25.49 -9.56
N ILE A 163 9.26 25.33 -10.46
CA ILE A 163 9.19 24.33 -11.54
C ILE A 163 9.05 22.92 -10.96
N ARG A 164 9.89 22.54 -9.99
CA ARG A 164 9.78 21.22 -9.34
C ARG A 164 8.46 21.00 -8.63
N ARG A 165 7.88 22.06 -8.05
CA ARG A 165 6.55 22.00 -7.45
C ARG A 165 5.49 21.72 -8.50
N GLU A 166 5.51 22.44 -9.63
CA GLU A 166 4.58 22.24 -10.74
C GLU A 166 4.70 20.83 -11.33
N GLU A 167 5.92 20.31 -11.48
CA GLU A 167 6.17 18.92 -11.89
C GLU A 167 5.61 17.91 -10.87
N SER A 168 5.83 18.16 -9.57
CA SER A 168 5.31 17.31 -8.49
C SER A 168 3.78 17.30 -8.46
N ASP A 169 3.14 18.46 -8.63
CA ASP A 169 1.68 18.59 -8.66
C ASP A 169 1.13 17.82 -9.88
N HIS A 170 1.77 17.94 -11.05
CA HIS A 170 1.37 17.17 -12.24
C HIS A 170 1.51 15.65 -12.07
N ILE A 171 2.60 15.18 -11.47
CA ILE A 171 2.79 13.75 -11.17
C ILE A 171 1.75 13.27 -10.17
N HIS A 172 1.44 14.08 -9.14
CA HIS A 172 0.42 13.75 -8.17
C HIS A 172 -0.94 13.56 -8.84
N ASP A 173 -1.37 14.50 -9.69
CA ASP A 173 -2.63 14.41 -10.43
C ASP A 173 -2.70 13.15 -11.30
N LEU A 174 -1.59 12.80 -11.96
CA LEU A 174 -1.51 11.58 -12.77
C LEU A 174 -1.68 10.30 -11.92
N LEU A 175 -1.07 10.27 -10.74
CA LEU A 175 -1.18 9.14 -9.82
C LEU A 175 -2.59 9.01 -9.25
N VAL A 176 -3.23 10.14 -8.91
CA VAL A 176 -4.63 10.18 -8.47
C VAL A 176 -5.54 9.63 -9.57
N ALA A 177 -5.44 10.13 -10.80
CA ALA A 177 -6.25 9.66 -11.92
C ALA A 177 -6.05 8.15 -12.21
N ARG A 178 -4.82 7.65 -12.06
CA ARG A 178 -4.53 6.22 -12.20
C ARG A 178 -5.16 5.40 -11.08
N ALA A 179 -5.09 5.87 -9.83
CA ALA A 179 -5.68 5.21 -8.69
C ALA A 179 -7.22 5.18 -8.79
N GLU A 180 -7.84 6.29 -9.19
CA GLU A 180 -9.29 6.38 -9.43
C GLU A 180 -9.75 5.38 -10.49
N LYS A 181 -9.07 5.35 -11.65
CA LYS A 181 -9.39 4.38 -12.71
C LYS A 181 -9.23 2.92 -12.27
N ALA A 182 -8.23 2.64 -11.45
CA ALA A 182 -8.04 1.30 -10.88
C ALA A 182 -9.17 0.96 -9.91
N ALA A 183 -9.59 1.90 -9.06
CA ALA A 183 -10.71 1.73 -8.14
C ALA A 183 -12.04 1.50 -8.88
N GLU A 184 -12.33 2.27 -9.92
CA GLU A 184 -13.50 2.06 -10.79
C GLU A 184 -13.52 0.65 -11.39
N ARG A 185 -12.36 0.16 -11.82
CA ARG A 185 -12.24 -1.19 -12.38
C ARG A 185 -12.49 -2.27 -11.34
N ILE A 186 -11.99 -2.09 -10.12
CA ILE A 186 -12.25 -3.01 -9.00
C ILE A 186 -13.75 -3.07 -8.71
N LEU A 187 -14.40 -1.92 -8.53
CA LEU A 187 -15.84 -1.85 -8.26
C LEU A 187 -16.69 -2.54 -9.34
N LEU A 188 -16.36 -2.33 -10.62
CA LEU A 188 -17.08 -3.00 -11.71
C LEU A 188 -16.90 -4.52 -11.68
N LEU A 189 -15.69 -4.98 -11.36
CA LEU A 189 -15.41 -6.41 -11.25
C LEU A 189 -16.11 -7.04 -10.05
N GLU A 190 -16.11 -6.37 -8.89
CA GLU A 190 -16.84 -6.80 -7.70
C GLU A 190 -18.33 -6.91 -7.97
N TYR A 191 -18.92 -5.90 -8.62
CA TYR A 191 -20.31 -5.93 -9.04
C TYR A 191 -20.61 -7.13 -9.94
N ARG A 192 -19.73 -7.40 -10.92
CA ARG A 192 -19.91 -8.53 -11.84
C ARG A 192 -19.74 -9.89 -11.16
N ILE A 193 -18.85 -10.00 -10.17
CA ILE A 193 -18.69 -11.21 -9.35
C ILE A 193 -19.96 -11.46 -8.55
N ALA A 194 -20.46 -10.44 -7.86
CA ALA A 194 -21.70 -10.55 -7.07
C ALA A 194 -22.90 -11.00 -7.93
N GLU A 195 -23.06 -10.42 -9.13
CA GLU A 195 -24.10 -10.84 -10.08
C GLU A 195 -23.97 -12.33 -10.48
N MET A 196 -22.75 -12.79 -10.76
CA MET A 196 -22.50 -14.20 -11.10
C MET A 196 -22.70 -15.14 -9.91
N GLU A 197 -22.42 -14.68 -8.69
CA GLU A 197 -22.64 -15.44 -7.45
C GLU A 197 -24.15 -15.61 -7.19
N ASP A 198 -24.94 -14.55 -7.36
CA ASP A 198 -26.39 -14.59 -7.27
C ASP A 198 -26.99 -15.58 -8.29
N ASP A 199 -26.55 -15.50 -9.55
CA ASP A 199 -26.97 -16.44 -10.61
C ASP A 199 -26.56 -17.88 -10.27
N PHE A 200 -25.36 -18.09 -9.73
CA PHE A 200 -24.88 -19.42 -9.34
C PHE A 200 -25.72 -20.00 -8.20
N ASP A 201 -26.08 -19.21 -7.20
CA ASP A 201 -26.89 -19.62 -6.06
C ASP A 201 -28.35 -19.89 -6.45
N ALA A 202 -28.91 -19.11 -7.39
CA ALA A 202 -30.20 -19.38 -7.99
C ALA A 202 -30.19 -20.72 -8.73
N ASN A 203 -29.20 -20.96 -9.59
CA ASN A 203 -29.02 -22.22 -10.32
C ASN A 203 -28.81 -23.42 -9.38
N GLN A 204 -28.03 -23.24 -8.30
CA GLN A 204 -27.86 -24.25 -7.26
C GLN A 204 -29.19 -24.63 -6.61
N SER A 205 -30.02 -23.63 -6.31
CA SER A 205 -31.31 -23.82 -5.66
C SER A 205 -32.30 -24.54 -6.60
N GLU A 206 -32.32 -24.16 -7.87
CA GLU A 206 -33.12 -24.85 -8.90
C GLU A 206 -32.68 -26.31 -9.08
N LEU A 207 -31.37 -26.58 -9.16
CA LEU A 207 -30.86 -27.96 -9.25
C LEU A 207 -31.24 -28.81 -8.04
N LYS A 208 -31.23 -28.23 -6.83
CA LYS A 208 -31.70 -28.92 -5.62
C LYS A 208 -33.19 -29.22 -5.70
N PHE A 209 -33.99 -28.25 -6.15
CA PHE A 209 -35.43 -28.41 -6.34
C PHE A 209 -35.74 -29.53 -7.35
N LEU A 210 -35.11 -29.51 -8.53
CA LEU A 210 -35.29 -30.53 -9.56
C LEU A 210 -34.87 -31.93 -9.07
N ARG A 211 -33.79 -32.03 -8.28
CA ARG A 211 -33.38 -33.30 -7.67
C ARG A 211 -34.44 -33.84 -6.71
N ILE A 212 -35.01 -32.99 -5.88
CA ILE A 212 -36.10 -33.39 -4.95
C ILE A 212 -37.34 -33.83 -5.74
N GLN A 213 -37.70 -33.10 -6.81
CA GLN A 213 -38.80 -33.50 -7.68
C GLN A 213 -38.57 -34.87 -8.30
N LEU A 214 -37.37 -35.12 -8.84
CA LEU A 214 -37.01 -36.41 -9.41
C LEU A 214 -37.08 -37.53 -8.38
N GLN A 215 -36.58 -37.30 -7.16
CA GLN A 215 -36.65 -38.26 -6.06
C GLN A 215 -38.11 -38.55 -5.64
N SER A 216 -38.98 -37.54 -5.66
CA SER A 216 -40.41 -37.72 -5.40
C SER A 216 -41.06 -38.60 -6.48
N ILE A 217 -40.73 -38.39 -7.76
CA ILE A 217 -41.22 -39.21 -8.85
C ILE A 217 -40.70 -40.64 -8.71
N GLU A 218 -39.41 -40.83 -8.42
CA GLU A 218 -38.81 -42.14 -8.18
C GLU A 218 -39.54 -42.91 -7.06
N ALA A 219 -39.82 -42.25 -5.94
CA ALA A 219 -40.58 -42.84 -4.84
C ALA A 219 -42.01 -43.24 -5.25
N GLN A 220 -42.69 -42.42 -6.06
CA GLN A 220 -44.01 -42.76 -6.60
C GLN A 220 -43.94 -43.94 -7.58
N CYS A 221 -42.95 -43.97 -8.47
CA CYS A 221 -42.75 -45.03 -9.44
C CYS A 221 -42.34 -46.37 -8.80
N SER A 222 -41.66 -46.34 -7.64
CA SER A 222 -41.24 -47.55 -6.93
C SER A 222 -42.40 -48.48 -6.54
N GLN A 223 -43.62 -47.95 -6.45
CA GLN A 223 -44.84 -48.73 -6.16
C GLN A 223 -45.30 -49.59 -7.34
N TYR A 224 -44.87 -49.25 -8.57
CA TYR A 224 -45.35 -49.87 -9.80
C TYR A 224 -44.30 -50.76 -10.49
N ILE A 225 -43.03 -50.72 -10.05
CA ILE A 225 -41.94 -51.52 -10.63
C ILE A 225 -41.65 -52.72 -9.71
N PRO A 226 -41.84 -53.97 -10.19
CA PRO A 226 -41.44 -55.16 -9.45
C PRO A 226 -39.95 -55.13 -9.11
N ARG A 227 -39.56 -55.55 -7.89
CA ARG A 227 -38.15 -55.51 -7.43
C ARG A 227 -37.17 -56.29 -8.30
N ASP A 228 -37.69 -57.21 -9.10
CA ASP A 228 -36.93 -58.19 -9.88
C ASP A 228 -36.95 -57.84 -11.37
N ALA A 229 -37.52 -56.67 -11.74
CA ALA A 229 -37.91 -56.36 -13.11
C ALA A 229 -36.73 -56.21 -14.08
N ASP A 230 -35.50 -55.94 -13.60
CA ASP A 230 -34.27 -55.99 -14.41
C ASP A 230 -33.01 -55.91 -13.52
N GLN A 231 -32.42 -57.07 -13.22
CA GLN A 231 -31.26 -57.15 -12.33
C GLN A 231 -29.97 -56.65 -13.00
N GLU A 232 -29.82 -56.85 -14.31
CA GLU A 232 -28.69 -56.35 -15.09
C GLU A 232 -28.69 -54.82 -15.15
N LEU A 233 -29.85 -54.22 -15.40
CA LEU A 233 -30.00 -52.76 -15.36
C LEU A 233 -29.68 -52.20 -13.97
N THR A 234 -30.15 -52.87 -12.91
CA THR A 234 -29.88 -52.44 -11.52
C THR A 234 -28.38 -52.44 -11.22
N GLU A 235 -27.67 -53.50 -11.61
CA GLU A 235 -26.20 -53.59 -11.48
C GLU A 235 -25.48 -52.53 -12.32
N SER A 236 -25.94 -52.27 -13.55
CA SER A 236 -25.36 -51.22 -14.41
C SER A 236 -25.51 -49.81 -13.81
N ILE A 237 -26.66 -49.51 -13.17
CA ILE A 237 -26.91 -48.25 -12.47
C ILE A 237 -25.98 -48.13 -11.25
N MET A 238 -25.80 -49.22 -10.50
CA MET A 238 -24.90 -49.24 -9.33
C MET A 238 -23.45 -48.98 -9.76
N ASN A 239 -22.98 -49.64 -10.83
CA ASN A 239 -21.65 -49.40 -11.39
C ASN A 239 -21.49 -47.95 -11.87
N TRP A 240 -22.47 -47.42 -12.60
CA TRP A 240 -22.42 -46.02 -13.05
C TRP A 240 -22.37 -45.02 -11.89
N LYS A 241 -23.09 -45.28 -10.78
CA LYS A 241 -23.01 -44.45 -9.57
C LYS A 241 -21.59 -44.44 -8.98
N VAL A 242 -20.95 -45.61 -8.89
CA VAL A 242 -19.56 -45.73 -8.42
C VAL A 242 -18.60 -44.97 -9.35
N ASP A 243 -18.72 -45.16 -10.67
CA ASP A 243 -17.90 -44.45 -11.65
C ASP A 243 -18.06 -42.93 -11.56
N TRP A 244 -19.30 -42.47 -11.37
CA TRP A 244 -19.60 -41.06 -11.19
C TRP A 244 -18.99 -40.49 -9.91
N GLU A 245 -19.08 -41.20 -8.78
CA GLU A 245 -18.47 -40.78 -7.52
C GLU A 245 -16.96 -40.61 -7.64
N ASP A 246 -16.30 -41.50 -8.39
CA ASP A 246 -14.87 -41.39 -8.69
C ASP A 246 -14.55 -40.18 -9.58
N ILE A 247 -15.37 -39.91 -10.60
CA ILE A 247 -15.24 -38.71 -11.45
C ILE A 247 -15.43 -37.43 -10.62
N ASP A 248 -16.44 -37.38 -9.76
CA ASP A 248 -16.72 -36.23 -8.89
C ASP A 248 -15.58 -36.01 -7.89
N ARG A 249 -15.07 -37.08 -7.27
CA ARG A 249 -13.90 -37.03 -6.37
C ARG A 249 -12.67 -36.45 -7.07
N ARG A 250 -12.33 -36.97 -8.26
CA ARG A 250 -11.22 -36.45 -9.08
C ARG A 250 -11.44 -34.97 -9.45
N SER A 251 -12.66 -34.59 -9.79
CA SER A 251 -13.00 -33.22 -10.16
C SER A 251 -12.89 -32.25 -8.98
N LYS A 252 -13.34 -32.65 -7.79
CA LYS A 252 -13.17 -31.89 -6.55
C LYS A 252 -11.69 -31.74 -6.18
N ALA A 253 -10.89 -32.79 -6.33
CA ALA A 253 -9.44 -32.73 -6.08
C ALA A 253 -8.73 -31.73 -7.01
N ARG A 254 -9.09 -31.69 -8.31
CA ARG A 254 -8.55 -30.70 -9.26
C ARG A 254 -8.90 -29.27 -8.87
N ARG A 255 -10.15 -29.01 -8.49
CA ARG A 255 -10.59 -27.66 -8.04
C ARG A 255 -9.83 -27.20 -6.80
N LYS A 256 -9.65 -28.09 -5.81
CA LYS A 256 -8.83 -27.79 -4.62
C LYS A 256 -7.37 -27.46 -4.98
N LYS A 257 -6.76 -28.22 -5.90
CA LYS A 257 -5.37 -27.97 -6.34
C LYS A 257 -5.23 -26.62 -7.08
N CYS A 258 -6.23 -26.23 -7.86
CA CYS A 258 -6.24 -24.92 -8.53
C CYS A 258 -6.36 -23.77 -7.52
N ASN A 259 -7.25 -23.88 -6.53
CA ASN A 259 -7.37 -22.89 -5.46
C ASN A 259 -6.09 -22.77 -4.62
N VAL A 260 -5.45 -23.88 -4.26
CA VAL A 260 -4.18 -23.84 -3.52
C VAL A 260 -3.08 -23.17 -4.34
N SER A 261 -3.05 -23.39 -5.66
CA SER A 261 -2.11 -22.70 -6.55
C SER A 261 -2.39 -21.20 -6.71
N ALA A 262 -3.64 -20.76 -6.52
CA ALA A 262 -4.01 -19.35 -6.50
C ALA A 262 -3.61 -18.70 -5.16
N ALA A 263 -3.93 -19.34 -4.04
CA ALA A 263 -3.52 -18.88 -2.70
C ALA A 263 -2.00 -18.78 -2.56
N HIS A 264 -1.26 -19.76 -3.09
CA HIS A 264 0.21 -19.71 -3.06
C HIS A 264 0.79 -18.62 -3.97
N LYS A 265 0.05 -18.14 -4.96
CA LYS A 265 0.42 -16.97 -5.77
C LYS A 265 0.16 -15.67 -5.03
N ASP A 266 -0.94 -15.55 -4.30
CA ASP A 266 -1.25 -14.37 -3.48
C ASP A 266 -0.22 -14.18 -2.36
N ASP A 267 0.28 -15.26 -1.75
CA ASP A 267 1.36 -15.20 -0.75
C ASP A 267 2.70 -14.72 -1.35
N THR A 268 2.94 -14.96 -2.64
CA THR A 268 4.15 -14.48 -3.33
C THR A 268 4.00 -13.11 -3.97
N GLU A 269 2.77 -12.69 -4.31
CA GLU A 269 2.48 -11.34 -4.82
C GLU A 269 2.25 -10.33 -3.68
N SER A 270 1.88 -10.77 -2.47
CA SER A 270 1.87 -9.97 -1.24
C SER A 270 3.25 -9.41 -0.87
N VAL A 271 4.34 -10.04 -1.33
CA VAL A 271 5.72 -9.58 -1.11
C VAL A 271 6.24 -8.73 -2.29
N ILE A 272 5.56 -8.72 -3.43
CA ILE A 272 5.98 -7.99 -4.66
C ILE A 272 5.09 -6.74 -4.92
N GLY A 273 4.04 -6.54 -4.11
CA GLY A 273 3.11 -5.41 -4.17
C GLY A 273 3.66 -4.03 -3.77
N VAL A 274 4.92 -3.70 -4.09
CA VAL A 274 5.40 -2.28 -4.14
C VAL A 274 6.38 -2.04 -5.31
N ALA A 275 6.80 -3.06 -6.06
CA ALA A 275 7.82 -2.90 -7.11
C ALA A 275 7.21 -2.81 -8.53
N SER A 276 6.41 -1.78 -8.81
CA SER A 276 6.02 -1.45 -10.20
C SER A 276 5.73 0.03 -10.43
N THR A 277 6.68 0.89 -10.07
CA THR A 277 6.83 2.22 -10.69
C THR A 277 8.30 2.64 -10.67
N SER A 278 9.13 2.09 -11.53
CA SER A 278 10.35 2.74 -12.01
C SER A 278 11.02 1.83 -13.02
N LEU A 279 11.02 2.21 -14.30
CA LEU A 279 12.12 1.98 -15.25
C LEU A 279 11.76 2.69 -16.56
N LEU A 280 11.97 4.01 -16.59
CA LEU A 280 12.34 4.71 -17.82
C LEU A 280 13.83 5.05 -17.70
N PRO A 281 14.70 4.56 -18.60
CA PRO A 281 16.07 5.01 -18.63
C PRO A 281 16.11 6.44 -19.19
N ILE A 282 16.39 7.40 -18.32
CA ILE A 282 16.91 8.71 -18.69
C ILE A 282 18.29 8.49 -19.29
N LEU A 283 18.39 8.39 -20.62
CA LEU A 283 19.65 8.59 -21.34
C LEU A 283 19.71 10.03 -21.84
N ARG A 284 20.39 10.83 -21.03
CA ARG A 284 21.01 12.09 -21.39
C ARG A 284 22.14 11.81 -22.38
N ALA A 285 22.00 12.24 -23.63
CA ALA A 285 23.13 12.46 -24.52
C ALA A 285 23.22 13.96 -24.82
N VAL A 286 24.24 14.59 -24.26
CA VAL A 286 24.70 15.94 -24.59
C VAL A 286 25.83 15.79 -25.61
N SER A 287 25.78 16.63 -26.65
CA SER A 287 26.88 17.12 -27.52
C SER A 287 27.68 16.10 -28.36
N ASP A 288 27.51 16.13 -29.69
CA ASP A 288 28.53 16.69 -30.60
C ASP A 288 28.12 16.57 -32.10
N ARG A 289 28.35 17.68 -32.82
CA ARG A 289 28.20 17.99 -34.26
C ARG A 289 26.91 18.66 -34.73
#